data_AF-A0A0D6LXU6-F1
#
_entry.id   AF-A0A0D6LXU6-F1
#
_cell.length_a   1.000
_cell.length_b   1.000
_cell.length_c   1.000
_cell.angle_alpha   90.00
_cell.angle_beta   90.00
_cell.angle_gamma   90.00
#
_symmetry.space_group_name_H-M   'P 1'
#
loop_
_entity.id
_entity.type
_entity.pdbx_description
1 polymer ?
#
loop_
_entity_poly.entity_id
_entity_poly.type
_entity_poly.pdbx_seq_one_letter_code
_entity_poly.pdbx_strand_id
1 'polypeptide(L)'
;MPKGSNMMTMDYDCNLEADAQMYANLCRSSASPDDQRPLWGENFYQIQEGMDPILAAGDAWWGEIYKNGINQKMLFNKFFAEKEMSPTSFTQALKKDILVGTMAWANSYKIGCGVGDCTGTTGNTTVVCRYRAKGNRIGEYVYETGDPCTACDYGCSPDGILCYAPPNAP
;
A
#
# COMPACT_ATOMS: atom_id res chain seq x y z
N MET A 1 -1.74 2.50 -16.70
CA MET A 1 -1.90 3.66 -15.79
C MET A 1 -1.01 4.79 -16.29
N PRO A 2 -1.38 6.06 -16.06
CA PRO A 2 -0.51 7.20 -16.37
C PRO A 2 0.80 7.13 -15.56
N LYS A 3 1.81 7.90 -15.98
CA LYS A 3 3.04 8.07 -15.19
C LYS A 3 2.74 8.96 -13.97
N GLY A 4 3.43 8.70 -12.86
CA GLY A 4 3.37 9.51 -11.65
C GLY A 4 4.58 10.44 -11.55
N SER A 5 4.33 11.70 -11.22
CA SER A 5 5.36 12.75 -11.14
C SER A 5 5.93 12.98 -9.74
N ASN A 6 5.22 12.52 -8.71
CA ASN A 6 5.54 12.75 -7.29
C ASN A 6 5.64 11.44 -6.47
N MET A 7 5.87 10.29 -7.13
CA MET A 7 5.93 8.99 -6.46
C MET A 7 7.09 8.89 -5.48
N MET A 8 6.85 8.80 -4.17
CA MET A 8 7.93 8.72 -3.19
C MET A 8 8.60 7.35 -3.09
N THR A 9 9.87 7.33 -2.73
CA THR A 9 10.60 6.14 -2.26
C THR A 9 10.03 5.66 -0.93
N MET A 10 9.97 4.33 -0.75
CA MET A 10 9.50 3.72 0.49
C MET A 10 10.64 3.36 1.43
N ASP A 11 10.47 3.69 2.70
CA ASP A 11 11.32 3.26 3.80
C ASP A 11 10.60 2.24 4.69
N TYR A 12 11.35 1.27 5.20
CA TYR A 12 10.82 0.30 6.15
C TYR A 12 10.77 0.89 7.56
N ASP A 13 9.65 0.72 8.27
CA ASP A 13 9.44 1.21 9.64
C ASP A 13 9.15 0.04 10.58
N CYS A 14 10.08 -0.24 11.49
CA CYS A 14 9.97 -1.35 12.44
C CYS A 14 8.81 -1.18 13.45
N ASN A 15 8.36 0.05 13.73
CA ASN A 15 7.20 0.25 14.59
C ASN A 15 5.92 -0.14 13.86
N LEU A 16 5.80 0.21 12.57
CA LEU A 16 4.68 -0.25 11.74
C LEU A 16 4.68 -1.77 11.60
N GLU A 17 5.86 -2.39 11.46
CA GLU A 17 6.02 -3.85 11.43
C GLU A 17 5.53 -4.49 12.73
N ALA A 18 6.02 -4.03 13.88
CA ALA A 18 5.64 -4.57 15.18
C ALA A 18 4.12 -4.48 15.40
N ASP A 19 3.53 -3.33 15.06
CA ASP A 19 2.09 -3.08 15.13
C ASP A 19 1.27 -3.95 14.17
N ALA A 20 1.75 -4.13 12.93
CA ALA A 20 1.12 -5.01 11.94
C ALA A 20 1.20 -6.48 12.36
N GLN A 21 2.35 -6.90 12.88
CA GLN A 21 2.57 -8.26 13.39
C GLN A 21 1.66 -8.56 14.58
N MET A 22 1.51 -7.63 15.51
CA MET A 22 0.57 -7.76 16.63
C MET A 22 -0.85 -8.02 16.14
N TYR A 23 -1.31 -7.32 15.09
CA TYR A 23 -2.64 -7.55 14.51
C TYR A 23 -2.74 -8.86 13.72
N ALA A 24 -1.71 -9.20 12.93
CA ALA A 24 -1.68 -10.45 12.16
C ALA A 24 -1.77 -11.70 13.06
N ASN A 25 -1.13 -11.65 14.23
CA ASN A 25 -1.18 -12.72 15.25
C ASN A 25 -2.57 -12.93 15.86
N LEU A 26 -3.50 -11.98 15.72
CA LEU A 26 -4.88 -12.14 16.19
C LEU A 26 -5.72 -13.06 15.31
N CYS A 27 -5.21 -13.46 14.14
CA CYS A 27 -5.89 -14.36 13.21
C CYS A 27 -7.32 -13.94 12.87
N ARG A 28 -7.51 -12.63 12.69
CA ARG A 28 -8.79 -12.06 12.26
C ARG A 28 -9.09 -12.46 10.81
N SER A 29 -10.36 -12.39 10.43
CA SER A 29 -10.84 -12.66 9.08
C SER A 29 -10.88 -11.42 8.18
N SER A 30 -10.49 -10.26 8.69
CA SER A 30 -10.55 -8.98 7.99
C SER A 30 -9.49 -8.02 8.49
N ALA A 31 -9.26 -6.95 7.74
CA ALA A 31 -8.51 -5.79 8.20
C ALA A 31 -9.12 -5.19 9.48
N SER A 32 -8.29 -4.47 10.22
CA SER A 32 -8.73 -3.68 11.37
C SER A 32 -9.65 -2.54 10.94
N PRO A 33 -10.59 -2.11 11.79
CA PRO A 33 -11.53 -1.03 11.46
C PRO A 33 -10.81 0.28 11.09
N ASP A 34 -11.27 0.96 10.04
CA ASP A 34 -10.60 2.17 9.52
C ASP A 34 -10.65 3.37 10.47
N ASP A 35 -11.72 3.47 11.26
CA ASP A 35 -11.92 4.46 12.32
C ASP A 35 -10.93 4.28 13.49
N GLN A 36 -10.41 3.07 13.69
CA GLN A 36 -9.36 2.76 14.66
C GLN A 36 -7.95 3.01 14.12
N ARG A 37 -7.82 3.40 12.84
CA ARG A 37 -6.55 3.67 12.15
C ARG A 37 -6.52 5.07 11.54
N PRO A 38 -6.55 6.17 12.33
CA PRO A 38 -6.55 7.52 11.77
C PRO A 38 -5.22 7.92 11.15
N LEU A 39 -4.10 7.34 11.61
CA LEU A 39 -2.75 7.77 11.25
C LEU A 39 -2.08 6.91 10.16
N TRP A 40 -2.57 5.69 9.93
CA TRP A 40 -1.97 4.75 8.98
C TRP A 40 -3.01 4.03 8.13
N GLY A 41 -2.60 3.70 6.91
CA GLY A 41 -3.30 2.77 6.05
C GLY A 41 -3.04 1.32 6.46
N GLU A 42 -3.88 0.40 5.96
CA GLU A 42 -3.67 -1.03 6.15
C GLU A 42 -4.13 -1.79 4.90
N ASN A 43 -3.30 -2.72 4.45
CA ASN A 43 -3.71 -3.79 3.55
C ASN A 43 -3.72 -5.11 4.32
N PHE A 44 -4.71 -5.95 4.03
CA PHE A 44 -4.91 -7.25 4.65
C PHE A 44 -5.04 -8.31 3.56
N TYR A 45 -4.43 -9.47 3.78
CA TYR A 45 -4.60 -10.62 2.90
C TYR A 45 -4.58 -11.91 3.70
N GLN A 46 -5.38 -12.89 3.28
CA GLN A 46 -5.30 -14.25 3.77
C GLN A 46 -4.86 -15.14 2.63
N ILE A 47 -3.86 -15.97 2.91
CA ILE A 47 -3.24 -16.84 1.93
C ILE A 47 -3.19 -18.27 2.45
N GLN A 48 -3.42 -19.22 1.55
CA GLN A 48 -3.26 -20.63 1.85
C GLN A 48 -1.76 -20.99 1.93
N GLU A 49 -1.44 -22.08 2.62
CA GLU A 49 -0.06 -22.53 2.80
C GLU A 49 0.69 -22.77 1.47
N GLY A 50 2.01 -22.64 1.52
CA GLY A 50 2.92 -23.04 0.43
C GLY A 50 3.42 -21.91 -0.48
N MET A 51 3.01 -20.67 -0.24
CA MET A 51 3.53 -19.47 -0.92
C MET A 51 4.30 -18.57 0.05
N ASP A 52 5.21 -17.75 -0.48
CA ASP A 52 5.76 -16.61 0.27
C ASP A 52 4.61 -15.63 0.59
N PRO A 53 4.25 -15.45 1.87
CA PRO A 53 3.04 -14.71 2.22
C PRO A 53 3.09 -13.24 1.80
N ILE A 54 4.25 -12.60 1.94
CA ILE A 54 4.42 -11.18 1.62
C ILE A 54 4.36 -10.97 0.11
N LEU A 55 5.05 -11.79 -0.66
CA LEU A 55 5.05 -11.67 -2.12
C LEU A 55 3.67 -11.90 -2.70
N ALA A 56 2.97 -12.94 -2.24
CA ALA A 56 1.66 -13.27 -2.76
C ALA A 56 0.58 -12.27 -2.31
N ALA A 57 0.68 -11.70 -1.10
CA ALA A 57 -0.18 -10.60 -0.69
C ALA A 57 0.05 -9.35 -1.56
N GLY A 58 1.32 -9.00 -1.82
CA GLY A 58 1.68 -7.91 -2.72
C GLY A 58 1.13 -8.09 -4.13
N ASP A 59 1.32 -9.26 -4.72
CA ASP A 59 0.82 -9.61 -6.06
C ASP A 59 -0.72 -9.57 -6.10
N ALA A 60 -1.40 -10.03 -5.05
CA ALA A 60 -2.85 -9.99 -4.95
C ALA A 60 -3.40 -8.56 -4.87
N TRP A 61 -2.84 -7.71 -4.02
CA TRP A 61 -3.25 -6.31 -3.90
C TRP A 61 -2.95 -5.54 -5.18
N TRP A 62 -1.78 -5.73 -5.78
CA TRP A 62 -1.44 -5.09 -7.04
C TRP A 62 -2.36 -5.55 -8.18
N GLY A 63 -2.72 -6.84 -8.18
CA GLY A 63 -3.60 -7.47 -9.16
C GLY A 63 -5.00 -6.85 -9.28
N GLU A 64 -5.50 -6.17 -8.25
CA GLU A 64 -6.83 -5.56 -8.25
C GLU A 64 -7.02 -4.55 -9.38
N ILE A 65 -5.98 -3.78 -9.72
CA ILE A 65 -6.07 -2.71 -10.73
C ILE A 65 -6.36 -3.25 -12.14
N TYR A 66 -5.96 -4.51 -12.40
CA TYR A 66 -6.21 -5.18 -13.67
C TYR A 66 -7.63 -5.75 -13.75
N LYS A 67 -8.27 -5.98 -12.60
CA LYS A 67 -9.68 -6.42 -12.53
C LYS A 67 -10.63 -5.25 -12.71
N ASN A 68 -10.33 -4.12 -12.06
CA ASN A 68 -11.17 -2.93 -12.10
C ASN A 68 -10.32 -1.67 -12.00
N GLY A 69 -10.20 -0.90 -13.08
CA GLY A 69 -9.26 0.23 -13.15
C GLY A 69 -9.65 1.46 -12.34
N ILE A 70 -8.77 2.46 -12.30
CA ILE A 70 -9.05 3.82 -11.78
C ILE A 70 -9.14 4.82 -12.94
N ASN A 71 -9.73 5.99 -12.69
CA ASN A 71 -9.78 7.06 -13.68
C ASN A 71 -8.37 7.55 -14.07
N GLN A 72 -8.21 8.09 -15.29
CA GLN A 72 -6.92 8.55 -15.82
C GLN A 72 -6.30 9.74 -15.07
N LYS A 73 -7.05 10.43 -14.22
CA LYS A 73 -6.52 11.49 -13.35
C LYS A 73 -6.03 10.93 -12.02
N MET A 74 -6.18 9.64 -11.76
CA MET A 74 -5.84 8.99 -10.49
C MET A 74 -6.57 9.56 -9.28
N LEU A 75 -7.75 10.15 -9.48
CA LEU A 75 -8.56 10.73 -8.39
C LEU A 75 -9.23 9.62 -7.57
N PHE A 76 -8.98 9.58 -6.26
CA PHE A 76 -9.69 8.71 -5.33
C PHE A 76 -11.01 9.36 -4.92
N ASN A 77 -12.04 9.24 -5.76
CA ASN A 77 -13.36 9.81 -5.48
C ASN A 77 -14.29 8.80 -4.79
N LYS A 78 -15.43 9.28 -4.29
CA LYS A 78 -16.43 8.45 -3.61
C LYS A 78 -16.90 7.26 -4.46
N PHE A 79 -17.14 7.49 -5.76
CA PHE A 79 -17.52 6.42 -6.69
C PHE A 79 -16.46 5.31 -6.74
N PHE A 80 -15.18 5.68 -6.83
CA PHE A 80 -14.09 4.71 -6.77
C PHE A 80 -14.01 4.04 -5.40
N ALA A 81 -14.17 4.76 -4.30
CA ALA A 81 -14.11 4.16 -2.96
C ALA A 81 -15.22 3.12 -2.71
N GLU A 82 -16.40 3.30 -3.31
CA GLU A 82 -17.61 2.52 -3.02
C GLU A 82 -17.99 1.50 -4.11
N LYS A 83 -17.35 1.53 -5.29
CA LYS A 83 -17.70 0.60 -6.38
C LYS A 83 -17.38 -0.85 -6.00
N GLU A 84 -18.17 -1.77 -6.56
CA GLU A 84 -17.92 -3.20 -6.43
C GLU A 84 -16.53 -3.58 -6.96
N MET A 85 -15.82 -4.44 -6.23
CA MET A 85 -14.43 -4.83 -6.52
C MET A 85 -13.53 -3.61 -6.76
N SER A 86 -13.66 -2.57 -5.94
CA SER A 86 -12.75 -1.43 -6.02
C SER A 86 -11.33 -1.83 -5.65
N PRO A 87 -10.30 -1.42 -6.44
CA PRO A 87 -8.92 -1.77 -6.18
C PRO A 87 -8.32 -0.84 -5.09
N THR A 88 -8.90 -0.84 -3.89
CA THR A 88 -8.44 0.01 -2.77
C THR A 88 -7.23 -0.55 -2.05
N SER A 89 -6.89 -1.83 -2.24
CA SER A 89 -5.64 -2.38 -1.74
C SER A 89 -4.49 -2.02 -2.69
N PHE A 90 -4.74 -1.98 -4.01
CA PHE A 90 -3.75 -1.56 -5.02
C PHE A 90 -3.14 -0.19 -4.70
N THR A 91 -3.98 0.78 -4.33
CA THR A 91 -3.55 2.15 -4.03
C THR A 91 -2.54 2.18 -2.89
N GLN A 92 -2.49 1.16 -2.06
CA GLN A 92 -1.50 1.00 -0.99
C GLN A 92 -0.73 -0.31 -1.15
N ALA A 93 -0.49 -0.79 -2.38
CA ALA A 93 0.33 -1.98 -2.62
C ALA A 93 1.75 -1.63 -3.08
N LEU A 94 2.71 -2.48 -2.70
CA LEU A 94 4.07 -2.46 -3.25
C LEU A 94 4.10 -3.09 -4.64
N LYS A 95 4.69 -2.39 -5.62
CA LYS A 95 5.03 -3.00 -6.92
C LYS A 95 6.38 -3.73 -6.85
N LYS A 96 6.37 -5.01 -7.22
CA LYS A 96 7.55 -5.90 -7.26
C LYS A 96 8.58 -5.58 -8.37
N ASP A 97 8.12 -5.11 -9.53
CA ASP A 97 8.99 -4.98 -10.73
C ASP A 97 9.85 -3.71 -10.77
N ILE A 98 9.70 -2.81 -9.78
CA ILE A 98 10.59 -1.66 -9.62
C ILE A 98 11.52 -2.06 -8.48
N LEU A 99 12.84 -2.06 -8.73
CA LEU A 99 13.90 -2.43 -7.78
C LEU A 99 13.91 -1.58 -6.48
N VAL A 100 12.96 -0.66 -6.37
CA VAL A 100 12.65 0.17 -5.20
C VAL A 100 11.15 0.04 -4.98
N GLY A 101 10.74 -0.57 -3.85
CA GLY A 101 9.34 -0.82 -3.53
C GLY A 101 8.53 0.47 -3.66
N THR A 102 7.61 0.52 -4.61
CA THR A 102 6.80 1.72 -4.88
C THR A 102 5.38 1.48 -4.40
N MET A 103 4.90 2.34 -3.52
CA MET A 103 3.49 2.40 -3.16
C MET A 103 2.72 3.09 -4.28
N ALA A 104 1.51 2.64 -4.62
CA ALA A 104 0.72 3.41 -5.58
C ALA A 104 0.30 4.78 -5.02
N TRP A 105 0.13 4.95 -3.70
CA TRP A 105 -0.16 6.24 -3.08
C TRP A 105 1.11 7.07 -2.92
N ALA A 106 1.28 8.13 -3.70
CA ALA A 106 2.51 8.92 -3.80
C ALA A 106 3.00 9.45 -2.45
N ASN A 107 2.08 9.88 -1.58
CA ASN A 107 2.41 10.46 -0.29
C ASN A 107 2.73 9.42 0.80
N SER A 108 2.48 8.12 0.54
CA SER A 108 2.86 7.06 1.46
C SER A 108 4.32 6.73 1.26
N TYR A 109 5.12 6.85 2.32
CA TYR A 109 6.58 6.68 2.26
C TYR A 109 7.14 5.73 3.32
N LYS A 110 6.31 5.19 4.22
CA LYS A 110 6.71 4.18 5.21
C LYS A 110 5.82 2.95 5.17
N ILE A 111 6.43 1.78 5.32
CA ILE A 111 5.73 0.49 5.40
C ILE A 111 6.30 -0.37 6.52
N GLY A 112 5.44 -1.16 7.16
CA GLY A 112 5.84 -2.33 7.93
C GLY A 112 4.80 -3.43 7.81
N CYS A 113 5.23 -4.68 7.71
CA CYS A 113 4.35 -5.82 7.46
C CYS A 113 4.53 -6.93 8.50
N GLY A 114 3.43 -7.56 8.88
CA GLY A 114 3.41 -8.72 9.78
C GLY A 114 2.76 -9.93 9.12
N VAL A 115 3.25 -11.12 9.48
CA VAL A 115 2.76 -12.42 9.00
C VAL A 115 2.39 -13.29 10.20
N GLY A 116 1.11 -13.60 10.35
CA GLY A 116 0.59 -14.47 11.40
C GLY A 116 0.28 -15.86 10.85
N ASP A 117 0.89 -16.89 11.43
CA ASP A 117 0.50 -18.28 11.17
C ASP A 117 -0.85 -18.57 11.86
N CYS A 118 -1.89 -18.65 11.05
CA CYS A 118 -3.27 -18.90 11.49
C CYS A 118 -3.82 -20.21 10.92
N THR A 119 -2.94 -21.08 10.43
CA THR A 119 -3.29 -22.36 9.78
C THR A 119 -4.08 -23.26 10.73
N GLY A 120 -3.70 -23.27 12.02
CA GLY A 120 -4.40 -24.00 13.07
C GLY A 120 -5.75 -23.40 13.53
N THR A 121 -6.09 -22.17 13.14
CA THR A 121 -7.32 -21.49 13.59
C THR A 121 -8.30 -21.21 12.45
N THR A 122 -7.82 -20.61 11.36
CA THR A 122 -8.62 -20.22 10.19
C THR A 122 -8.25 -21.00 8.93
N GLY A 123 -7.20 -21.82 8.96
CA GLY A 123 -6.71 -22.56 7.80
C GLY A 123 -5.89 -21.72 6.82
N ASN A 124 -5.56 -20.47 7.17
CA ASN A 124 -4.82 -19.54 6.33
C ASN A 124 -3.65 -18.92 7.10
N THR A 125 -2.65 -18.41 6.39
CA THR A 125 -1.71 -17.42 6.92
C THR A 125 -2.28 -16.02 6.71
N THR A 126 -2.18 -15.16 7.73
CA THR A 126 -2.66 -13.77 7.68
C THR A 126 -1.50 -12.82 7.43
N VAL A 127 -1.65 -11.93 6.45
CA VAL A 127 -0.65 -10.90 6.11
C VAL A 127 -1.27 -9.52 6.30
N VAL A 128 -0.56 -8.65 7.00
CA VAL A 128 -1.00 -7.28 7.28
C VAL A 128 0.15 -6.35 6.99
N CYS A 129 -0.04 -5.35 6.14
CA CYS A 129 0.93 -4.28 5.92
C CYS A 129 0.30 -2.95 6.30
N ARG A 130 1.03 -2.14 7.09
CA ARG A 130 0.61 -0.80 7.50
C ARG A 130 1.47 0.26 6.85
N TYR A 131 0.85 1.41 6.57
CA TYR A 131 1.45 2.47 5.78
C TYR A 131 1.33 3.83 6.46
N ARG A 132 2.42 4.60 6.52
CA ARG A 132 2.38 5.97 7.05
C ARG A 132 2.18 6.99 5.94
N ALA A 133 1.48 8.06 6.32
CA ALA A 133 0.66 8.90 5.46
C ALA A 133 -0.51 8.10 4.88
N LYS A 134 -1.56 7.93 5.70
CA LYS A 134 -2.78 7.20 5.34
C LYS A 134 -3.29 7.61 3.96
N GLY A 135 -3.30 6.66 3.03
CA GLY A 135 -3.88 6.84 1.71
C GLY A 135 -5.39 6.67 1.69
N ASN A 136 -5.96 6.43 0.51
CA ASN A 136 -7.38 6.15 0.30
C ASN A 136 -8.32 7.24 0.82
N ARG A 137 -7.86 8.49 0.77
CA ARG A 137 -8.65 9.64 1.20
C ARG A 137 -9.52 10.14 0.05
N ILE A 138 -10.83 10.20 0.30
CA ILE A 138 -11.80 10.67 -0.69
C ILE A 138 -11.50 12.13 -1.05
N GLY A 139 -11.36 12.40 -2.35
CA GLY A 139 -11.06 13.72 -2.89
C GLY A 139 -9.57 13.96 -3.14
N GLU A 140 -8.69 13.07 -2.67
CA GLU A 140 -7.26 13.13 -2.95
C GLU A 140 -6.89 12.33 -4.20
N TYR A 141 -5.73 12.64 -4.77
CA TYR A 141 -5.15 11.89 -5.87
C TYR A 141 -4.25 10.78 -5.32
N VAL A 142 -4.33 9.58 -5.92
CA VAL A 142 -3.42 8.48 -5.63
C VAL A 142 -1.98 8.92 -5.93
N TYR A 143 -1.78 9.62 -7.06
CA TYR A 143 -0.56 10.36 -7.37
C TYR A 143 -0.85 11.46 -8.38
N GLU A 144 0.06 12.42 -8.50
CA GLU A 144 0.01 13.45 -9.53
C GLU A 144 0.49 12.90 -10.87
N THR A 145 -0.35 12.96 -11.89
CA THR A 145 0.02 12.48 -13.22
C THR A 145 1.04 13.40 -13.87
N GLY A 146 2.11 12.85 -14.41
CA GLY A 146 3.16 13.62 -15.09
C GLY A 146 4.40 12.76 -15.34
N ASP A 147 5.42 13.35 -15.96
CA ASP A 147 6.68 12.63 -16.11
C ASP A 147 7.34 12.41 -14.74
N PRO A 148 8.08 11.30 -14.56
CA PRO A 148 8.69 10.99 -13.28
C PRO A 148 9.58 12.13 -12.78
N CYS A 149 9.53 12.35 -11.48
CA CYS A 149 10.28 13.38 -10.79
C CYS A 149 10.01 14.84 -11.17
N THR A 150 8.97 15.15 -11.95
CA THR A 150 8.63 16.56 -12.25
C THR A 150 7.92 17.28 -11.11
N ALA A 151 7.53 16.57 -10.05
CA ALA A 151 6.84 17.11 -8.88
C ALA A 151 7.44 16.58 -7.56
N CYS A 152 8.78 16.44 -7.48
CA CYS A 152 9.46 16.08 -6.25
C CYS A 152 9.89 17.29 -5.43
N ASP A 153 9.51 17.33 -4.15
CA ASP A 153 9.93 18.39 -3.23
C ASP A 153 11.36 18.21 -2.69
N TYR A 154 11.82 16.97 -2.52
CA TYR A 154 13.09 16.63 -1.85
C TYR A 154 14.13 16.03 -2.78
N GLY A 155 13.94 16.18 -4.09
CA GLY A 155 14.80 15.60 -5.12
C GLY A 155 14.35 14.22 -5.60
N CYS A 156 15.11 13.70 -6.55
CA CYS A 156 14.78 12.48 -7.29
C CYS A 156 15.84 11.40 -7.07
N SER A 157 15.40 10.15 -7.06
CA SER A 157 16.23 8.96 -6.98
C SER A 157 17.21 8.87 -8.16
N PRO A 158 18.33 8.16 -8.02
CA PRO A 158 19.37 8.13 -9.06
C PRO A 158 18.91 7.52 -10.39
N ASP A 159 17.89 6.66 -10.36
CA ASP A 159 17.26 6.06 -11.54
C ASP A 159 16.26 7.00 -12.25
N GLY A 160 15.94 8.15 -11.65
CA GLY A 160 15.09 9.16 -12.27
C GLY A 160 13.60 8.86 -12.19
N ILE A 161 13.16 7.98 -11.28
CA ILE A 161 11.78 7.46 -11.27
C ILE A 161 11.00 7.83 -10.01
N LEU A 162 11.67 8.01 -8.86
CA LEU A 162 11.04 8.22 -7.56
C LEU A 162 11.53 9.50 -6.88
N CYS A 163 10.66 10.12 -6.09
CA CYS A 163 10.97 11.25 -5.23
C CYS A 163 11.52 10.78 -3.89
N TYR A 164 12.46 11.52 -3.30
CA TYR A 164 12.83 11.28 -1.92
C TYR A 164 11.70 11.69 -0.97
N ALA A 165 11.51 10.90 0.09
CA ALA A 165 10.61 11.22 1.18
C ALA A 165 11.13 12.44 2.00
N PRO A 166 10.26 13.15 2.73
CA PRO A 166 10.68 14.28 3.55
C PRO A 166 11.68 13.84 4.64
N PRO A 167 12.80 14.57 4.84
CA PRO A 167 13.75 14.26 5.89
C PRO A 167 13.10 14.44 7.28
N ASN A 168 13.24 13.44 8.15
CA ASN A 168 12.69 13.39 9.51
C ASN A 168 11.14 13.37 9.58
N ALA A 169 10.47 12.88 8.55
CA ALA A 169 9.03 12.71 8.62
C ALA A 169 8.67 11.73 9.79
N PRO A 170 7.71 12.11 10.67
CA PRO A 170 7.49 11.45 11.96
C PRO A 170 7.12 9.98 11.84
#